data_AF-A0A1B6M232-F1
#
_entry.id   AF-A0A1B6M232-F1
#
_cell.length_a   1.000
_cell.length_b   1.000
_cell.length_c   1.000
_cell.angle_alpha   90.00
_cell.angle_beta   90.00
_cell.angle_gamma   90.00
#
_symmetry.space_group_name_H-M   'P 1'
#
loop_
_entity.id
_entity.type
_entity.pdbx_description
1 polymer ?
#
loop_
_entity_poly.entity_id
_entity_poly.type
_entity_poly.pdbx_seq_one_letter_code
_entity_poly.pdbx_strand_id
1 'polypeptide(L)'
;SEAYSHWRMHRYSTCDHSRGSLDSGTGPVTLRQLVQSITQGLEHRAGAGWGILGAIGLIKSQSASNKCRLLSRFVVALSLAQMPDYRNNARTADIEQPVQFVRIKPHAPGYITASNGDYAPSAEAMKAFTYLDAIVADKSYAELRTVAEFALRLLRQPENSLHNAHQLVMDIARLMYTDSYLHAHRVTDKPLA
;
A
#
# COMPACT_ATOMS: atom_id res chain seq x y z
N SER A 1 -27.50 21.93 -4.15
CA SER A 1 -26.91 22.30 -2.84
C SER A 1 -27.56 21.56 -1.66
N GLU A 2 -28.13 20.35 -1.84
CA GLU A 2 -28.73 19.58 -0.73
C GLU A 2 -28.54 18.06 -0.92
N ALA A 3 -28.42 17.59 -2.17
CA ALA A 3 -28.15 16.19 -2.48
C ALA A 3 -26.76 15.68 -2.03
N TYR A 4 -25.77 16.57 -1.84
CA TYR A 4 -24.43 16.20 -1.35
C TYR A 4 -24.39 15.99 0.18
N SER A 5 -25.35 16.56 0.90
CA SER A 5 -25.44 16.46 2.37
C SER A 5 -26.06 15.13 2.80
N HIS A 6 -27.01 14.61 2.00
CA HIS A 6 -27.74 13.38 2.32
C HIS A 6 -26.88 12.11 2.20
N TRP A 7 -25.91 12.09 1.29
CA TRP A 7 -24.95 10.98 1.17
C TRP A 7 -23.89 10.96 2.29
N ARG A 8 -23.70 12.06 3.02
CA ARG A 8 -22.70 12.18 4.08
C ARG A 8 -23.22 11.69 5.44
N MET A 9 -24.54 11.71 5.69
CA MET A 9 -25.12 11.25 6.96
C MET A 9 -25.37 9.74 7.03
N HIS A 10 -25.63 9.05 5.90
CA HIS A 10 -25.93 7.62 5.94
C HIS A 10 -24.71 6.70 6.15
N ARG A 11 -23.48 7.24 6.17
CA ARG A 11 -22.24 6.48 6.49
C ARG A 11 -21.61 6.82 7.83
N TYR A 12 -22.23 7.68 8.64
CA TYR A 12 -21.77 7.95 10.02
C TYR A 12 -22.57 7.22 11.10
N SER A 13 -23.60 6.46 10.76
CA SER A 13 -24.43 5.73 11.74
C SER A 13 -24.19 4.21 11.78
N THR A 14 -23.22 3.66 11.06
CA THR A 14 -22.92 2.21 11.07
C THR A 14 -21.54 1.83 11.60
N CYS A 15 -20.78 2.78 12.15
CA CYS A 15 -19.50 2.47 12.79
C CYS A 15 -19.49 2.69 14.31
N ASP A 16 -20.60 3.16 14.90
CA ASP A 16 -20.70 3.39 16.34
C ASP A 16 -21.38 2.26 17.12
N HIS A 17 -21.70 1.13 16.45
CA HIS A 17 -22.32 -0.05 17.06
C HIS A 17 -21.67 -1.37 16.59
N SER A 18 -20.35 -1.48 16.74
CA SER A 18 -19.70 -2.80 16.82
C SER A 18 -18.79 -2.85 18.05
N ARG A 19 -19.47 -2.85 19.20
CA ARG A 19 -18.99 -3.44 20.45
C ARG A 19 -18.89 -4.95 20.22
N GLY A 20 -17.79 -5.38 19.60
CA GLY A 20 -17.54 -6.77 19.25
C GLY A 20 -16.28 -6.91 18.41
N SER A 21 -15.17 -7.26 19.07
CA SER A 21 -13.97 -7.93 18.54
C SER A 21 -13.85 -7.99 17.01
N LEU A 22 -13.38 -6.91 16.37
CA LEU A 22 -12.58 -7.09 15.16
C LEU A 22 -11.17 -7.42 15.65
N ASP A 23 -10.83 -8.71 15.61
CA ASP A 23 -9.56 -9.27 16.05
C ASP A 23 -8.40 -8.34 15.72
N SER A 24 -7.83 -7.70 16.74
CA SER A 24 -6.69 -6.78 16.62
C SER A 24 -5.46 -7.43 15.97
N GLY A 25 -5.46 -8.75 15.81
CA GLY A 25 -4.44 -9.51 15.08
C GLY A 25 -4.69 -9.64 13.56
N THR A 26 -5.92 -9.47 13.06
CA THR A 26 -6.22 -9.72 11.63
C THR A 26 -5.69 -8.64 10.70
N GLY A 27 -5.87 -7.37 11.05
CA GLY A 27 -5.43 -6.22 10.24
C GLY A 27 -3.94 -6.28 9.86
N PRO A 28 -3.02 -6.44 10.82
CA PRO A 28 -1.59 -6.55 10.51
C PRO A 28 -1.25 -7.80 9.68
N VAL A 29 -1.91 -8.94 9.95
CA VAL A 29 -1.72 -10.16 9.16
C VAL A 29 -2.12 -9.95 7.71
N THR A 30 -3.29 -9.35 7.46
CA THR A 30 -3.75 -9.02 6.11
C THR A 30 -2.82 -8.06 5.39
N LEU A 31 -2.30 -7.03 6.07
CA LEU A 31 -1.33 -6.10 5.46
C LEU A 31 0.00 -6.79 5.13
N ARG A 32 0.49 -7.68 5.99
CA ARG A 32 1.69 -8.48 5.68
C ARG A 32 1.46 -9.38 4.49
N GLN A 33 0.30 -10.05 4.40
CA GLN A 33 -0.06 -10.88 3.25
C GLN A 33 -0.11 -10.04 1.96
N LEU A 34 -0.73 -8.85 2.01
CA LEU A 34 -0.73 -7.91 0.88
C LEU A 34 0.69 -7.54 0.43
N VAL A 35 1.55 -7.15 1.38
CA VAL A 35 2.95 -6.80 1.10
C VAL A 35 3.70 -7.97 0.45
N GLN A 36 3.52 -9.18 0.98
CA GLN A 36 4.13 -10.39 0.44
C GLN A 36 3.64 -10.68 -0.99
N SER A 37 2.32 -10.68 -1.21
CA SER A 37 1.73 -10.94 -2.52
C SER A 37 2.18 -9.92 -3.57
N ILE A 38 2.21 -8.63 -3.23
CA ILE A 38 2.70 -7.59 -4.15
C ILE A 38 4.19 -7.80 -4.45
N THR A 39 5.01 -8.03 -3.43
CA THR A 39 6.47 -8.15 -3.60
C THR A 39 6.82 -9.38 -4.44
N GLN A 40 6.20 -10.53 -4.16
CA GLN A 40 6.35 -11.76 -4.96
C GLN A 40 5.86 -11.56 -6.40
N GLY A 41 4.70 -10.90 -6.56
CA GLY A 41 4.14 -10.57 -7.87
C GLY A 41 5.07 -9.72 -8.74
N LEU A 42 5.79 -8.77 -8.14
CA LEU A 42 6.79 -7.95 -8.84
C LEU A 42 8.09 -8.70 -9.15
N GLU A 43 8.44 -9.70 -8.35
CA GLU A 43 9.68 -10.49 -8.47
C GLU A 43 9.59 -11.63 -9.48
N HIS A 44 8.40 -11.96 -10.00
CA HIS A 44 8.24 -12.84 -11.15
C HIS A 44 8.92 -12.22 -12.39
N ARG A 45 10.23 -12.42 -12.47
CA ARG A 45 11.06 -12.06 -13.60
C ARG A 45 10.56 -12.86 -14.80
N ALA A 46 10.01 -12.14 -15.77
CA ALA A 46 10.07 -12.53 -17.17
C ALA A 46 11.55 -12.65 -17.60
N GLY A 47 12.26 -13.69 -17.20
CA GLY A 47 13.68 -13.82 -17.56
C GLY A 47 14.56 -14.81 -16.79
N ALA A 48 14.10 -15.46 -15.71
CA ALA A 48 14.86 -16.53 -15.08
C ALA A 48 14.19 -17.88 -15.35
N GLY A 49 14.61 -18.58 -16.41
CA GLY A 49 14.37 -20.03 -16.52
C GLY A 49 13.57 -20.59 -17.70
N TRP A 50 13.37 -19.86 -18.81
CA TRP A 50 12.54 -20.36 -19.94
C TRP A 50 13.35 -20.68 -21.20
N GLY A 51 14.56 -21.24 -21.06
CA GLY A 51 15.42 -21.60 -22.21
C GLY A 51 14.73 -22.53 -23.22
N ILE A 52 14.10 -23.61 -22.75
CA ILE A 52 13.36 -24.56 -23.60
C ILE A 52 11.92 -24.12 -23.88
N LEU A 53 11.24 -23.54 -22.88
CA LEU A 53 9.81 -23.21 -22.98
C LEU A 53 9.54 -21.93 -23.81
N GLY A 54 10.52 -21.02 -23.91
CA GLY A 54 10.49 -19.90 -24.85
C GLY A 54 10.65 -20.32 -26.32
N ALA A 55 11.31 -21.45 -26.58
CA ALA A 55 11.50 -21.99 -27.93
C ALA A 55 10.22 -22.61 -28.53
N ILE A 56 9.22 -22.92 -27.70
CA ILE A 56 7.93 -23.52 -28.09
C ILE A 56 6.78 -22.50 -28.15
N GLY A 57 7.08 -21.20 -28.06
CA GLY A 57 6.08 -20.14 -28.22
C GLY A 57 5.15 -19.91 -27.02
N LEU A 58 5.45 -20.49 -25.85
CA LEU A 58 4.78 -20.13 -24.61
C LEU A 58 5.27 -18.74 -24.16
N ILE A 59 4.44 -17.75 -24.39
CA ILE A 59 4.72 -16.32 -24.25
C ILE A 59 5.13 -15.98 -22.80
N LYS A 60 6.18 -15.16 -22.69
CA LYS A 60 6.63 -14.43 -21.48
C LYS A 60 5.46 -14.08 -20.56
N SER A 61 5.55 -14.39 -19.26
CA SER A 61 4.82 -13.57 -18.30
C SER A 61 5.25 -12.13 -18.53
N GLN A 62 4.30 -11.22 -18.78
CA GLN A 62 4.66 -9.83 -19.06
C GLN A 62 5.22 -9.25 -17.75
N SER A 63 6.49 -8.88 -17.75
CA SER A 63 7.06 -8.23 -16.56
C SER A 63 6.26 -6.96 -16.26
N ALA A 64 6.03 -6.69 -14.97
CA ALA A 64 5.31 -5.50 -14.56
C ALA A 64 5.95 -4.24 -15.17
N SER A 65 5.13 -3.36 -15.75
CA SER A 65 5.59 -2.07 -16.28
C SER A 65 6.21 -1.23 -15.16
N ASN A 66 7.05 -0.24 -15.51
CA ASN A 66 7.64 0.65 -14.51
C ASN A 66 6.56 1.44 -13.74
N LYS A 67 5.44 1.80 -14.40
CA LYS A 67 4.26 2.40 -13.75
C LYS A 67 3.66 1.48 -12.67
N CYS A 68 3.44 0.20 -13.03
CA CYS A 68 2.91 -0.81 -12.10
C CYS A 68 3.89 -1.08 -10.94
N ARG A 69 5.19 -1.17 -11.23
CA ARG A 69 6.23 -1.32 -10.21
C ARG A 69 6.25 -0.14 -9.24
N LEU A 70 6.23 1.10 -9.73
CA LEU A 70 6.21 2.28 -8.88
C LEU A 70 4.97 2.30 -7.97
N LEU A 71 3.77 2.07 -8.53
CA LEU A 71 2.53 2.06 -7.74
C LEU A 71 2.54 0.96 -6.68
N SER A 72 2.97 -0.24 -7.06
CA SER A 72 3.08 -1.39 -6.16
C SER A 72 4.06 -1.13 -5.03
N ARG A 73 5.21 -0.52 -5.33
CA ARG A 73 6.21 -0.14 -4.31
C ARG A 73 5.67 0.93 -3.36
N PHE A 74 4.91 1.90 -3.86
CA PHE A 74 4.20 2.87 -3.04
C PHE A 74 3.22 2.20 -2.07
N VAL A 75 2.38 1.27 -2.56
CA VAL A 75 1.41 0.53 -1.72
C VAL A 75 2.12 -0.30 -0.65
N VAL A 76 3.21 -0.97 -0.99
CA VAL A 76 4.04 -1.72 -0.04
C VAL A 76 4.59 -0.80 1.05
N ALA A 77 5.22 0.32 0.67
CA ALA A 77 5.79 1.25 1.63
C ALA A 77 4.72 1.89 2.52
N LEU A 78 3.57 2.26 1.95
CA LEU A 78 2.44 2.79 2.71
C LEU A 78 1.95 1.78 3.74
N SER A 79 1.75 0.52 3.33
CA SER A 79 1.27 -0.55 4.20
C SER A 79 2.23 -0.85 5.34
N LEU A 80 3.52 -0.97 5.05
CA LEU A 80 4.56 -1.19 6.05
C LEU A 80 4.68 -0.02 7.03
N ALA A 81 4.56 1.21 6.53
CA ALA A 81 4.56 2.41 7.38
C ALA A 81 3.33 2.52 8.31
N GLN A 82 2.29 1.71 8.09
CA GLN A 82 1.15 1.64 8.99
C GLN A 82 1.31 0.56 10.07
N MET A 83 2.41 -0.20 10.06
CA MET A 83 2.75 -1.21 11.08
C MET A 83 4.07 -0.84 11.77
N PRO A 84 4.09 0.23 12.60
CA PRO A 84 5.31 0.64 13.28
C PRO A 84 5.73 -0.37 14.35
N ASP A 85 7.03 -0.42 14.62
CA ASP A 85 7.59 -1.21 15.71
C ASP A 85 7.46 -0.44 17.03
N TYR A 86 7.11 -1.16 18.10
CA TYR A 86 7.08 -0.61 19.45
C TYR A 86 8.51 -0.54 20.02
N ARG A 87 8.98 0.64 20.42
CA ARG A 87 10.29 0.86 21.03
C ARG A 87 10.23 0.55 22.53
N ASN A 88 10.25 -0.73 22.91
CA ASN A 88 10.36 -1.05 24.32
C ASN A 88 11.82 -0.88 24.79
N ASN A 89 12.13 0.25 25.43
CA ASN A 89 13.43 0.46 26.09
C ASN A 89 13.51 -0.18 27.49
N ALA A 90 12.46 -0.84 27.97
CA ALA A 90 12.43 -1.46 29.29
C ALA A 90 12.16 -2.96 29.20
N ARG A 91 13.19 -3.75 29.54
CA ARG A 91 13.08 -5.15 29.92
C ARG A 91 11.93 -5.33 30.92
N THR A 92 10.80 -5.85 30.48
CA THR A 92 9.86 -6.57 31.35
C THR A 92 9.41 -7.79 30.56
N ALA A 93 9.91 -8.93 31.01
CA ALA A 93 9.79 -10.22 30.34
C ALA A 93 8.40 -10.87 30.50
N ASP A 94 7.35 -10.11 30.79
CA ASP A 94 6.04 -10.65 31.20
C ASP A 94 4.82 -9.93 30.60
N ILE A 95 4.94 -9.29 29.43
CA ILE A 95 3.76 -8.73 28.75
C ILE A 95 3.51 -9.49 27.45
N GLU A 96 2.31 -10.06 27.39
CA GLU A 96 1.62 -10.66 26.25
C GLU A 96 1.96 -9.93 24.94
N GLN A 97 2.13 -10.70 23.86
CA GLN A 97 2.55 -10.22 22.53
C GLN A 97 2.12 -8.78 22.26
N PRO A 98 3.05 -7.85 21.93
CA PRO A 98 2.69 -6.46 21.70
C PRO A 98 1.62 -6.43 20.61
N VAL A 99 0.43 -5.96 20.97
CA VAL A 99 -0.70 -5.83 20.04
C VAL A 99 -0.19 -5.04 18.85
N GLN A 100 -0.11 -5.70 17.70
CA GLN A 100 0.48 -5.10 16.52
C GLN A 100 -0.45 -3.98 16.06
N PHE A 101 -0.02 -2.74 16.30
CA PHE A 101 -0.82 -1.57 16.03
C PHE A 101 -0.82 -1.28 14.52
N VAL A 102 -2.01 -1.10 13.95
CA VAL A 102 -2.18 -0.63 12.57
C VAL A 102 -2.69 0.81 12.56
N ARG A 103 -1.96 1.69 11.87
CA ARG A 103 -2.34 3.09 11.67
C ARG A 103 -3.50 3.19 10.65
N ILE A 104 -4.72 3.34 11.18
CA ILE A 104 -5.95 3.51 10.38
C ILE A 104 -6.62 4.88 10.54
N LYS A 105 -6.04 5.80 11.32
CA LYS A 105 -6.57 7.16 11.53
C LYS A 105 -5.61 8.20 10.94
N PRO A 106 -6.08 9.41 10.59
CA PRO A 106 -5.19 10.54 10.27
C PRO A 106 -4.24 10.83 11.44
N HIS A 107 -3.01 11.27 11.16
CA HIS A 107 -2.02 11.68 12.16
C HIS A 107 -1.67 10.64 13.23
N ALA A 108 -1.89 9.35 12.95
CA ALA A 108 -1.55 8.29 13.89
C ALA A 108 -0.04 8.29 14.22
N PRO A 109 0.37 7.90 15.45
CA PRO A 109 1.78 7.86 15.85
C PRO A 109 2.64 6.94 14.97
N GLY A 110 3.94 7.23 14.84
CA GLY A 110 4.89 6.34 14.15
C GLY A 110 4.82 6.31 12.61
N TYR A 111 4.69 7.45 11.93
CA TYR A 111 4.78 7.50 10.45
C TYR A 111 6.22 7.36 9.97
N ILE A 112 6.43 7.14 8.66
CA ILE A 112 7.69 6.63 8.09
C ILE A 112 8.96 7.44 8.42
N THR A 113 8.83 8.68 8.88
CA THR A 113 9.95 9.54 9.32
C THR A 113 9.86 10.04 10.75
N ALA A 114 8.79 9.73 11.50
CA ALA A 114 8.68 10.12 12.90
C ALA A 114 8.65 8.91 13.83
N SER A 115 9.48 9.00 14.86
CA SER A 115 9.29 8.25 16.08
C SER A 115 8.62 9.15 17.11
N ASN A 116 7.46 8.75 17.62
CA ASN A 116 7.02 9.21 18.93
C ASN A 116 7.58 8.22 19.95
N GLY A 117 7.92 8.64 21.18
CA GLY A 117 8.75 7.86 22.13
C GLY A 117 8.50 6.34 22.20
N ASP A 118 7.26 5.90 21.97
CA ASP A 118 6.81 4.51 22.02
C ASP A 118 6.85 3.76 20.68
N TYR A 119 6.82 4.43 19.52
CA TYR A 119 6.76 3.80 18.20
C TYR A 119 7.78 4.38 17.22
N ALA A 120 8.33 3.51 16.36
CA ALA A 120 9.21 3.90 15.26
C ALA A 120 8.83 3.18 13.96
N PRO A 121 9.22 3.73 12.79
CA PRO A 121 9.12 3.01 11.53
C PRO A 121 9.83 1.66 11.63
N SER A 122 9.19 0.60 11.14
CA SER A 122 9.82 -0.71 11.09
C SER A 122 11.00 -0.74 10.12
N ALA A 123 11.96 -1.65 10.34
CA ALA A 123 13.10 -1.80 9.43
C ALA A 123 12.66 -2.13 7.98
N GLU A 124 11.55 -2.85 7.82
CA GLU A 124 10.95 -3.16 6.53
C GLU A 124 10.37 -1.91 5.86
N ALA A 125 9.66 -1.07 6.61
CA ALA A 125 9.16 0.21 6.13
C ALA A 125 10.31 1.11 5.66
N MET A 126 11.40 1.18 6.41
CA MET A 126 12.59 1.93 6.04
C MET A 126 13.25 1.40 4.77
N LYS A 127 13.36 0.07 4.61
CA LYS A 127 13.87 -0.53 3.36
C LYS A 127 12.98 -0.23 2.16
N ALA A 128 11.66 -0.35 2.32
CA ALA A 128 10.70 -0.03 1.26
C ALA A 128 10.77 1.45 0.86
N PHE A 129 10.98 2.32 1.84
CA PHE A 129 11.20 3.75 1.62
C PHE A 129 12.48 4.03 0.83
N THR A 130 13.62 3.48 1.27
CA THR A 130 14.89 3.61 0.55
C THR A 130 14.81 3.08 -0.88
N TYR A 131 14.03 2.02 -1.11
CA TYR A 131 13.81 1.50 -2.45
C TYR A 131 13.04 2.50 -3.33
N LEU A 132 11.97 3.10 -2.83
CA LEU A 132 11.24 4.16 -3.54
C LEU A 132 12.12 5.39 -3.81
N ASP A 133 12.97 5.76 -2.85
CA ASP A 133 13.92 6.85 -3.00
C ASP A 133 14.94 6.54 -4.12
N ALA A 134 15.43 5.30 -4.19
CA ALA A 134 16.32 4.84 -5.25
C ALA A 134 15.65 4.86 -6.64
N ILE A 135 14.33 4.64 -6.75
CA ILE A 135 13.60 4.74 -8.03
C ILE A 135 13.74 6.14 -8.64
N VAL A 136 13.77 7.20 -7.82
CA VAL A 136 13.92 8.59 -8.31
C VAL A 136 15.23 8.80 -9.06
N ALA A 137 16.29 8.11 -8.65
CA ALA A 137 17.62 8.18 -9.27
C ALA A 137 17.79 7.18 -10.44
N ASP A 138 16.88 6.22 -10.61
CA ASP A 138 16.98 5.18 -11.62
C ASP A 138 16.56 5.71 -13.01
N LYS A 139 17.48 5.60 -13.98
CA LYS A 139 17.28 6.06 -15.36
C LYS A 139 16.10 5.36 -16.05
N SER A 140 15.77 4.12 -15.66
CA SER A 140 14.62 3.41 -16.21
C SER A 140 13.28 4.02 -15.80
N TYR A 141 13.27 4.91 -14.80
CA TYR A 141 12.09 5.64 -14.33
C TYR A 141 12.16 7.13 -14.67
N ALA A 142 12.99 7.56 -15.62
CA ALA A 142 13.16 8.98 -15.96
C ALA A 142 11.82 9.71 -16.22
N GLU A 143 10.89 9.09 -16.95
CA GLU A 143 9.56 9.65 -17.22
C GLU A 143 8.61 9.63 -16.01
N LEU A 144 8.91 8.80 -15.01
CA LEU A 144 8.10 8.66 -13.79
C LEU A 144 8.72 9.39 -12.60
N ARG A 145 9.86 10.06 -12.78
CA ARG A 145 10.63 10.67 -11.70
C ARG A 145 9.80 11.63 -10.85
N THR A 146 9.09 12.56 -11.49
CA THR A 146 8.23 13.53 -10.79
C THR A 146 7.11 12.84 -10.02
N VAL A 147 6.57 11.74 -10.55
CA VAL A 147 5.55 10.94 -9.87
C VAL A 147 6.13 10.18 -8.68
N ALA A 148 7.34 9.64 -8.81
CA ALA A 148 8.04 8.96 -7.71
C ALA A 148 8.39 9.93 -6.57
N GLU A 149 8.86 11.15 -6.90
CA GLU A 149 9.09 12.22 -5.92
C GLU A 149 7.79 12.64 -5.22
N PHE A 150 6.68 12.73 -5.95
CA PHE A 150 5.36 13.00 -5.38
C PHE A 150 4.90 11.88 -4.44
N ALA A 151 5.03 10.61 -4.85
CA ALA A 151 4.70 9.44 -4.03
C ALA A 151 5.50 9.41 -2.71
N LEU A 152 6.80 9.71 -2.76
CA LEU A 152 7.63 9.83 -1.56
C LEU A 152 7.18 10.95 -0.62
N ARG A 153 6.76 12.09 -1.19
CA ARG A 153 6.23 13.22 -0.41
C ARG A 153 4.96 12.82 0.34
N LEU A 154 4.05 12.10 -0.32
CA LEU A 154 2.82 11.61 0.31
C LEU A 154 3.14 10.65 1.48
N LEU A 155 4.13 9.77 1.37
CA LEU A 155 4.50 8.85 2.46
C LEU A 155 5.05 9.56 3.70
N ARG A 156 5.67 10.73 3.53
CA ARG A 156 6.26 11.53 4.61
C ARG A 156 5.23 12.39 5.36
N GLN A 157 4.03 12.55 4.80
CA GLN A 157 2.99 13.40 5.37
C GLN A 157 2.25 12.68 6.52
N PRO A 158 2.23 13.24 7.74
CA PRO A 158 1.60 12.60 8.91
C PRO A 158 0.09 12.39 8.75
N GLU A 159 -0.57 13.24 7.97
CA GLU A 159 -1.99 13.12 7.63
C GLU A 159 -2.30 11.84 6.83
N ASN A 160 -1.31 11.21 6.17
CA ASN A 160 -1.53 10.06 5.30
C ASN A 160 -1.40 8.71 6.05
N SER A 161 -2.42 7.86 5.90
CA SER A 161 -2.46 6.50 6.48
C SER A 161 -3.42 5.59 5.69
N LEU A 162 -3.80 4.42 6.22
CA LEU A 162 -4.74 3.55 5.48
C LEU A 162 -6.10 4.19 5.22
N HIS A 163 -6.55 5.13 6.06
CA HIS A 163 -7.87 5.75 5.93
C HIS A 163 -8.06 6.48 4.59
N ASN A 164 -6.99 7.08 4.05
CA ASN A 164 -7.00 7.80 2.77
C ASN A 164 -6.16 7.09 1.70
N ALA A 165 -5.68 5.86 1.93
CA ALA A 165 -4.84 5.13 0.99
C ALA A 165 -5.43 5.03 -0.42
N HIS A 166 -6.75 4.83 -0.53
CA HIS A 166 -7.45 4.80 -1.81
C HIS A 166 -7.26 6.09 -2.61
N GLN A 167 -7.35 7.26 -1.95
CA GLN A 167 -7.17 8.56 -2.58
C GLN A 167 -5.73 8.75 -3.05
N LEU A 168 -4.76 8.40 -2.20
CA LEU A 168 -3.33 8.51 -2.53
C LEU A 168 -2.95 7.64 -3.73
N VAL A 169 -3.43 6.39 -3.76
CA VAL A 169 -3.22 5.48 -4.89
C VAL A 169 -3.85 6.04 -6.17
N MET A 170 -5.06 6.60 -6.08
CA MET A 170 -5.73 7.22 -7.22
C MET A 170 -5.01 8.47 -7.73
N ASP A 171 -4.47 9.30 -6.85
CA ASP A 171 -3.73 10.51 -7.25
C ASP A 171 -2.45 10.14 -7.99
N ILE A 172 -1.70 9.15 -7.49
CA ILE A 172 -0.51 8.63 -8.18
C ILE A 172 -0.90 7.97 -9.52
N ALA A 173 -1.96 7.16 -9.53
CA ALA A 173 -2.42 6.48 -10.75
C ALA A 173 -2.83 7.49 -11.84
N ARG A 174 -3.55 8.56 -11.51
CA ARG A 174 -3.93 9.62 -12.46
C ARG A 174 -2.74 10.33 -13.07
N LEU A 175 -1.68 10.54 -12.30
CA LEU A 175 -0.45 11.13 -12.81
C LEU A 175 0.31 10.21 -13.78
N MET A 176 0.18 8.89 -13.63
CA MET A 176 0.85 7.92 -14.50
C MET A 176 0.02 7.51 -15.72
N TYR A 177 -1.30 7.49 -15.59
CA TYR A 177 -2.25 7.03 -16.60
C TYR A 177 -3.13 8.20 -17.03
N THR A 178 -2.50 9.18 -17.66
CA THR A 178 -3.15 10.38 -18.20
C THR A 178 -4.05 10.07 -19.39
N ASP A 179 -3.72 9.01 -20.13
CA ASP A 179 -4.55 8.52 -21.22
C ASP A 179 -5.71 7.70 -20.66
N SER A 180 -6.93 8.03 -21.09
CA SER A 180 -8.19 7.45 -20.63
C SER A 180 -8.36 5.98 -21.06
N TYR A 181 -7.58 5.06 -20.48
CA TYR A 181 -7.65 3.61 -20.77
C TYR A 181 -8.29 2.78 -19.66
N LEU A 182 -8.87 3.40 -18.62
CA LEU A 182 -9.73 2.69 -17.67
C LEU A 182 -11.08 2.35 -18.34
N HIS A 183 -11.09 1.30 -19.15
CA HIS A 183 -12.33 0.65 -19.53
C HIS A 183 -12.85 -0.14 -18.31
N ALA A 184 -13.80 0.44 -17.60
CA ALA A 184 -14.56 -0.30 -16.61
C ALA A 184 -15.33 -1.42 -17.32
N HIS A 185 -14.83 -2.65 -17.28
CA HIS A 185 -15.63 -3.80 -17.66
C HIS A 185 -16.72 -3.97 -16.62
N ARG A 186 -17.95 -3.61 -16.98
CA ARG A 186 -19.13 -4.06 -16.24
C ARG A 186 -19.11 -5.58 -16.28
N VAL A 187 -18.99 -6.20 -15.11
CA VAL A 187 -19.38 -7.61 -14.94
C VAL A 187 -20.87 -7.63 -15.25
N THR A 188 -21.21 -8.07 -16.45
CA THR A 188 -22.60 -8.31 -16.80
C THR A 188 -23.03 -9.52 -16.01
N ASP A 189 -23.97 -9.31 -15.09
CA ASP A 189 -24.68 -10.39 -14.44
C ASP A 189 -25.17 -11.36 -15.50
N LYS A 190 -24.80 -12.64 -15.34
CA LYS A 190 -25.40 -13.72 -16.13
C LYS A 190 -26.91 -13.59 -15.97
N PRO A 191 -27.71 -13.61 -17.05
CA PRO A 191 -29.13 -13.76 -16.91
C PRO A 191 -29.40 -15.11 -16.26
N LEU A 192 -30.21 -15.08 -15.19
CA LEU A 192 -30.79 -16.25 -14.55
C LEU A 192 -31.47 -17.10 -15.64
N ALA A 193 -31.07 -18.37 -15.71
CA ALA A 193 -31.83 -19.42 -16.36
C ALA A 193 -32.79 -20.02 -15.34
#